data_AF-A0A397C4Z9-F1
#
_entry.id   AF-A0A397C4Z9-F1
#
_cell.length_a   1.000
_cell.length_b   1.000
_cell.length_c   1.000
_cell.angle_alpha   90.00
_cell.angle_beta   90.00
_cell.angle_gamma   90.00
#
_symmetry.space_group_name_H-M   'P 1'
#
loop_
_entity.id
_entity.type
_entity.pdbx_description
1 polymer ?
#
loop_
_entity_poly.entity_id
_entity_poly.type
_entity_poly.pdbx_seq_one_letter_code
_entity_poly.pdbx_strand_id
1 'polypeptide(L)'
;NLDDHLVGLREEVKKFRLNLKDLPEALLTELVRWKLMSPVCRNQGYVLDGLPVSVEQARALYFVAPSAASGDDESKQLDDGNTPDEEGKQRDESDDLQKPPPPPSANLSAPNRVVVLDAVRSLLEHRAQALSQEDADKSGNTDIEFTRRYDLFKRETNPANQSGLVAYFERDQAVEVLELELDSEEMYTSKKHFVDPIAKYMEQGGKPYNFHPTPDEVDAAKKELDAQLAAEAEAELKRQADAMEKDLMDKQSRAMSEKARLEIIQREEMDILEARSKPLRAYLMETVIPVLTEGMLEVVKVQPDDPIDYLADFLFRKGQHYVG
;
A
#
# COMPACT_ATOMS: atom_id res chain seq x y z
N ASN A 1 -27.58 19.23 -5.93
CA ASN A 1 -27.60 18.72 -7.33
C ASN A 1 -26.23 18.66 -8.01
N LEU A 2 -25.10 18.72 -7.29
CA LEU A 2 -23.80 18.43 -7.92
C LEU A 2 -23.66 16.92 -8.21
N ASP A 3 -24.25 16.07 -7.37
CA ASP A 3 -24.11 14.61 -7.48
C ASP A 3 -24.82 14.00 -8.69
N ASP A 4 -25.99 14.50 -9.10
CA ASP A 4 -26.69 13.96 -10.29
C ASP A 4 -25.94 14.25 -11.60
N HIS A 5 -25.31 15.42 -11.71
CA HIS A 5 -24.47 15.78 -12.86
C HIS A 5 -23.22 14.89 -12.94
N LEU A 6 -22.66 14.53 -11.78
CA LEU A 6 -21.49 13.65 -11.70
C LEU A 6 -21.81 12.20 -12.04
N VAL A 7 -23.04 11.75 -11.81
CA VAL A 7 -23.49 10.43 -12.30
C VAL A 7 -23.50 10.41 -13.82
N GLY A 8 -24.01 11.47 -14.48
CA GLY A 8 -23.96 11.61 -15.94
C GLY A 8 -22.53 11.61 -16.48
N LEU A 9 -21.68 12.47 -15.92
CA LEU A 9 -20.26 12.59 -16.30
C LEU A 9 -19.49 11.27 -16.09
N ARG A 10 -19.74 10.57 -14.98
CA ARG A 10 -19.14 9.27 -14.68
C ARG A 10 -19.59 8.19 -15.66
N GLU A 11 -20.87 8.15 -16.01
CA GLU A 11 -21.38 7.19 -16.99
C GLU A 11 -20.85 7.48 -18.41
N GLU A 12 -20.67 8.76 -18.77
CA GLU A 12 -20.03 9.14 -20.04
C GLU A 12 -18.54 8.76 -20.07
N VAL A 13 -17.78 9.07 -19.02
CA VAL A 13 -16.36 8.67 -18.92
C VAL A 13 -16.21 7.14 -18.93
N LYS A 14 -17.12 6.40 -18.28
CA LYS A 14 -17.15 4.93 -18.34
C LYS A 14 -17.42 4.39 -19.74
N LYS A 15 -18.24 5.07 -20.56
CA LYS A 15 -18.48 4.67 -21.96
C LYS A 15 -17.20 4.74 -22.79
N PHE A 16 -16.34 5.72 -22.52
CA PHE A 16 -15.11 5.90 -23.31
C PHE A 16 -14.01 4.89 -22.99
N ARG A 17 -13.99 4.31 -21.77
CA ARG A 17 -13.13 3.18 -21.37
C ARG A 17 -11.67 3.22 -21.90
N LEU A 18 -11.15 4.42 -22.12
CA LEU A 18 -9.88 4.72 -22.80
C LEU A 18 -9.29 6.02 -22.25
N ASN A 19 -8.03 6.25 -22.59
CA ASN A 19 -7.12 7.24 -22.01
C ASN A 19 -7.70 8.66 -22.01
N LEU A 20 -7.25 9.50 -21.08
CA LEU A 20 -7.70 10.89 -20.91
C LEU A 20 -7.63 11.75 -22.20
N LYS A 21 -6.85 11.29 -23.18
CA LYS A 21 -6.57 11.92 -24.47
C LYS A 21 -7.67 11.74 -25.51
N ASP A 22 -8.48 10.69 -25.36
CA ASP A 22 -9.54 10.35 -26.31
C ASP A 22 -10.87 11.03 -25.95
N LEU A 23 -10.90 11.82 -24.87
CA LEU A 23 -12.09 12.54 -24.45
C LEU A 23 -12.34 13.75 -25.35
N PRO A 24 -13.61 14.01 -25.74
CA PRO A 24 -13.99 15.27 -26.35
C PRO A 24 -13.57 16.47 -25.48
N GLU A 25 -13.10 17.54 -26.11
CA GLU A 25 -12.56 18.72 -25.43
C GLU A 25 -13.54 19.31 -24.41
N ALA A 26 -14.83 19.37 -24.74
CA ALA A 26 -15.88 19.84 -23.83
C ALA A 26 -15.97 18.98 -22.55
N LEU A 27 -15.92 17.66 -22.69
CA LEU A 27 -16.01 16.72 -21.56
C LEU A 27 -14.74 16.78 -20.69
N LEU A 28 -13.57 16.87 -21.32
CA LEU A 28 -12.29 17.04 -20.63
C LEU A 28 -12.30 18.33 -19.80
N THR A 29 -12.76 19.43 -20.41
CA THR A 29 -12.86 20.75 -19.77
C THR A 29 -13.77 20.69 -18.54
N GLU A 30 -14.93 20.05 -18.66
CA GLU A 30 -15.87 19.88 -17.57
C GLU A 30 -15.29 19.02 -16.41
N LEU A 31 -14.62 17.92 -16.75
CA LEU A 31 -14.01 17.02 -15.77
C LEU A 31 -12.86 17.70 -15.01
N VAL A 32 -12.00 18.42 -15.72
CA VAL A 32 -10.91 19.20 -15.13
C VAL A 32 -11.49 20.27 -14.22
N ARG A 33 -12.49 21.02 -14.69
CA ARG A 33 -13.16 22.03 -13.87
C ARG A 33 -13.79 21.45 -12.62
N TRP A 34 -14.51 20.33 -12.73
CA TRP A 34 -15.06 19.63 -11.56
C TRP A 34 -13.97 19.29 -10.54
N LYS A 35 -12.84 18.74 -11.01
CA LYS A 35 -11.71 18.39 -10.13
C LYS A 35 -11.13 19.62 -9.45
N LEU A 36 -11.00 20.74 -10.17
CA LEU A 36 -10.48 22.00 -9.62
C LEU A 36 -11.44 22.65 -8.61
N MET A 37 -12.75 22.39 -8.72
CA MET A 37 -13.73 22.81 -7.71
C MET A 37 -13.70 21.95 -6.44
N SER A 38 -12.97 20.82 -6.43
CA SER A 38 -12.88 19.97 -5.25
C SER A 38 -12.18 20.67 -4.08
N PRO A 39 -12.52 20.34 -2.82
CA PRO A 39 -11.88 20.95 -1.64
C PRO A 39 -10.37 20.79 -1.62
N VAL A 40 -9.85 19.67 -2.14
CA VAL A 40 -8.41 19.40 -2.22
C VAL A 40 -7.73 20.47 -3.09
N CYS A 41 -8.23 20.69 -4.32
CA CYS A 41 -7.64 21.68 -5.22
C CYS A 41 -7.86 23.13 -4.74
N ARG A 42 -9.00 23.42 -4.11
CA ARG A 42 -9.29 24.76 -3.58
C ARG A 42 -8.45 25.11 -2.35
N ASN A 43 -8.16 24.14 -1.49
CA ASN A 43 -7.47 24.39 -0.22
C ASN A 43 -5.96 24.10 -0.28
N GLN A 44 -5.53 23.19 -1.15
CA GLN A 44 -4.13 22.74 -1.26
C GLN A 44 -3.44 23.22 -2.55
N GLY A 45 -4.19 23.87 -3.45
CA GLY A 45 -3.68 24.29 -4.75
C GLY A 45 -3.62 23.16 -5.77
N TYR A 46 -3.19 23.52 -6.98
CA TYR A 46 -3.06 22.60 -8.10
C TYR A 46 -2.02 23.12 -9.09
N VAL A 47 -1.45 22.22 -9.90
CA VAL A 47 -0.64 22.56 -11.07
C VAL A 47 -1.30 21.87 -12.26
N LEU A 48 -1.66 22.65 -13.28
CA LEU A 48 -2.15 22.13 -14.55
C LEU A 48 -0.99 22.13 -15.54
N ASP A 49 -0.78 20.99 -16.18
CA ASP A 49 0.20 20.82 -17.24
C ASP A 49 -0.53 20.53 -18.56
N GLY A 50 -0.19 21.28 -19.62
CA GLY A 50 -0.77 21.12 -20.95
C GLY A 50 -2.23 21.59 -21.11
N LEU A 51 -2.82 22.26 -20.12
CA LEU A 51 -4.15 22.86 -20.18
C LEU A 51 -4.16 24.23 -19.51
N PRO A 52 -4.96 25.19 -20.00
CA PRO A 52 -5.74 25.17 -21.25
C PRO A 52 -4.88 25.32 -22.52
N VAL A 53 -5.35 24.76 -23.65
CA VAL A 53 -4.67 24.87 -24.96
C VAL A 53 -5.20 25.99 -25.86
N SER A 54 -6.37 26.54 -25.54
CA SER A 54 -7.03 27.60 -26.30
C SER A 54 -7.72 28.59 -25.36
N VAL A 55 -7.96 29.82 -25.84
CA VAL A 55 -8.70 30.83 -25.07
C VAL A 55 -10.14 30.40 -24.80
N GLU A 56 -10.78 29.72 -25.74
CA GLU A 56 -12.14 29.19 -25.55
C GLU A 56 -12.18 28.17 -24.42
N GLN A 57 -11.20 27.26 -24.36
CA GLN A 57 -11.07 26.31 -23.27
C GLN A 57 -10.76 27.00 -21.94
N ALA A 58 -9.87 27.99 -21.92
CA ALA A 58 -9.56 28.76 -20.73
C ALA A 58 -10.81 29.47 -20.16
N ARG A 59 -11.61 30.08 -21.05
CA ARG A 59 -12.89 30.68 -20.68
C ARG A 59 -13.84 29.64 -20.11
N ALA A 60 -13.99 28.47 -20.75
CA ALA A 60 -14.86 27.42 -20.25
C ALA A 60 -14.43 26.83 -18.88
N LEU A 61 -13.12 26.83 -18.57
CA LEU A 61 -12.58 26.41 -17.27
C LEU A 61 -12.84 27.42 -16.15
N TYR A 62 -12.50 28.69 -16.38
CA TYR A 62 -12.43 29.72 -15.32
C TYR A 62 -13.61 30.69 -15.32
N PHE A 63 -14.32 30.83 -16.45
CA PHE A 63 -15.41 31.79 -16.61
C PHE A 63 -16.71 31.10 -17.01
N VAL A 64 -17.69 31.09 -16.10
CA VAL A 64 -19.08 30.89 -16.50
C VAL A 64 -19.79 32.22 -16.46
N ALA A 65 -20.26 32.65 -17.64
CA ALA A 65 -21.20 33.74 -17.73
C ALA A 65 -22.37 33.43 -16.79
N PRO A 66 -22.79 34.37 -15.92
CA PRO A 66 -23.97 34.17 -15.11
C PRO A 66 -25.12 33.85 -16.05
N SER A 67 -25.65 32.63 -15.94
CA SER A 67 -26.79 32.22 -16.74
C SER A 67 -27.93 33.19 -16.46
N ALA A 68 -28.43 33.85 -17.49
CA ALA A 68 -29.66 34.63 -17.47
C ALA A 68 -30.90 33.72 -17.34
N ALA A 69 -30.84 32.73 -16.43
CA ALA A 69 -31.88 31.74 -16.18
C ALA A 69 -32.09 31.51 -14.68
N SER A 70 -32.08 32.59 -13.91
CA SER A 70 -32.81 32.68 -12.64
C SER A 70 -33.69 33.93 -12.68
N GLY A 71 -34.57 33.98 -13.68
CA GLY A 71 -35.80 34.76 -13.60
C GLY A 71 -36.86 33.85 -13.02
N ASP A 72 -37.36 34.21 -11.83
CA ASP A 72 -38.65 33.88 -11.21
C ASP A 72 -38.52 34.38 -9.75
N ASP A 73 -38.74 35.67 -9.50
CA ASP A 73 -40.04 36.29 -9.18
C ASP A 73 -40.15 36.49 -7.65
N GLU A 74 -39.96 37.74 -7.20
CA GLU A 74 -40.98 38.39 -6.39
C GLU A 74 -40.84 39.91 -6.55
N SER A 75 -41.75 40.44 -7.36
CA SER A 75 -42.06 41.85 -7.49
C SER A 75 -42.60 42.47 -6.19
N LYS A 76 -42.07 43.63 -5.78
CA LYS A 76 -42.84 44.76 -5.23
C LYS A 76 -42.26 46.12 -5.64
N GLN A 77 -42.78 46.61 -6.77
CA GLN A 77 -43.41 47.92 -6.98
C GLN A 77 -42.74 49.21 -6.44
N LEU A 78 -42.07 49.91 -7.38
CA LEU A 78 -42.08 51.34 -7.73
C LEU A 78 -42.61 52.37 -6.71
N ASP A 79 -41.80 53.39 -6.39
CA ASP A 79 -42.18 54.81 -6.55
C ASP A 79 -40.94 55.72 -6.70
N ASP A 80 -41.15 56.82 -7.41
CA ASP A 80 -40.26 57.72 -8.14
C ASP A 80 -39.75 58.90 -7.28
N GLY A 81 -38.72 59.64 -7.75
CA GLY A 81 -38.52 61.04 -7.33
C GLY A 81 -37.21 61.44 -6.62
N ASN A 82 -36.24 61.83 -7.45
CA ASN A 82 -35.19 62.86 -7.32
C ASN A 82 -35.01 63.74 -6.04
N THR A 83 -33.73 64.07 -5.80
CA THR A 83 -33.08 65.23 -5.12
C THR A 83 -32.76 65.24 -3.59
N PRO A 84 -31.65 65.93 -3.20
CA PRO A 84 -30.81 65.58 -2.04
C PRO A 84 -30.92 66.55 -0.84
N ASP A 85 -30.18 66.19 0.23
CA ASP A 85 -29.53 67.02 1.25
C ASP A 85 -29.92 66.79 2.74
N GLU A 86 -28.83 66.66 3.52
CA GLU A 86 -28.58 67.05 4.91
C GLU A 86 -29.23 66.36 6.15
N GLU A 87 -28.30 65.87 6.98
CA GLU A 87 -28.19 65.93 8.45
C GLU A 87 -29.24 65.28 9.38
N GLY A 88 -28.75 64.33 10.20
CA GLY A 88 -28.95 64.41 11.65
C GLY A 88 -29.62 63.23 12.39
N LYS A 89 -28.76 62.47 13.10
CA LYS A 89 -28.95 61.87 14.46
C LYS A 89 -29.84 60.63 14.70
N GLN A 90 -29.11 59.65 15.26
CA GLN A 90 -29.39 58.79 16.45
C GLN A 90 -30.03 57.39 16.27
N ARG A 91 -29.14 56.40 16.45
CA ARG A 91 -29.22 55.14 17.23
C ARG A 91 -30.56 54.38 17.24
N ASP A 92 -30.51 53.14 16.75
CA ASP A 92 -31.03 52.00 17.50
C ASP A 92 -30.09 50.79 17.34
N GLU A 93 -29.83 50.13 18.47
CA GLU A 93 -29.11 48.86 18.59
C GLU A 93 -30.01 47.69 18.17
N SER A 94 -29.39 46.56 17.85
CA SER A 94 -29.94 45.22 17.56
C SER A 94 -30.45 44.96 16.13
N ASP A 95 -29.64 44.27 15.32
CA ASP A 95 -29.83 42.83 15.08
C ASP A 95 -28.66 42.30 14.23
N ASP A 96 -27.59 41.89 14.91
CA ASP A 96 -26.41 41.28 14.29
C ASP A 96 -26.72 39.80 13.99
N LEU A 97 -27.66 39.56 13.08
CA LEU A 97 -27.92 38.25 12.51
C LEU A 97 -27.03 38.08 11.29
N GLN A 98 -25.96 37.33 11.49
CA GLN A 98 -25.07 36.76 10.48
C GLN A 98 -25.85 36.39 9.21
N LYS A 99 -25.65 37.19 8.15
CA LYS A 99 -25.92 36.72 6.79
C LYS A 99 -25.13 35.41 6.61
N PRO A 100 -25.77 34.30 6.22
CA PRO A 100 -25.04 33.09 5.89
C PRO A 100 -23.98 33.42 4.83
N PRO A 101 -22.79 32.79 4.89
CA PRO A 101 -21.75 33.04 3.91
C PRO A 101 -22.34 32.86 2.51
N PRO A 102 -22.04 33.77 1.56
CA PRO A 102 -22.55 33.64 0.21
C PRO A 102 -22.20 32.24 -0.31
N PRO A 103 -23.11 31.61 -1.08
CA PRO A 103 -22.84 30.30 -1.66
C PRO A 103 -21.49 30.35 -2.40
N PRO A 104 -20.66 29.28 -2.33
CA PRO A 104 -19.38 29.27 -3.02
C PRO A 104 -19.64 29.60 -4.48
N SER A 105 -19.00 30.66 -4.98
CA SER A 105 -19.13 31.09 -6.35
C SER A 105 -18.98 29.87 -7.26
N ALA A 106 -19.95 29.67 -8.17
CA ALA A 106 -19.88 28.59 -9.16
C ALA A 106 -18.71 28.76 -10.14
N ASN A 107 -18.03 29.91 -10.06
CA ASN A 107 -16.85 30.26 -10.85
C ASN A 107 -15.58 29.82 -10.12
N LEU A 108 -14.71 29.17 -10.89
CA LEU A 108 -13.37 28.82 -10.46
C LEU A 108 -12.48 30.06 -10.62
N SER A 109 -11.75 30.45 -9.59
CA SER A 109 -10.78 31.54 -9.71
C SER A 109 -9.71 31.20 -10.74
N ALA A 110 -9.24 32.22 -11.47
CA ALA A 110 -8.08 32.11 -12.34
C ALA A 110 -6.87 31.53 -11.61
N PRO A 111 -5.93 30.89 -12.32
CA PRO A 111 -4.70 30.44 -11.72
C PRO A 111 -3.90 31.64 -11.19
N ASN A 112 -3.26 31.49 -10.03
CA ASN A 112 -2.45 32.57 -9.44
C ASN A 112 -1.18 32.87 -10.23
N ARG A 113 -0.69 31.88 -10.99
CA ARG A 113 0.60 31.88 -11.68
C ARG A 113 0.47 31.12 -12.99
N VAL A 114 1.04 31.66 -14.05
CA VAL A 114 1.08 31.05 -15.38
C VAL A 114 2.52 31.09 -15.88
N VAL A 115 3.04 29.93 -16.29
CA VAL A 115 4.40 29.80 -16.82
C VAL A 115 4.31 29.20 -18.22
N VAL A 116 4.91 29.87 -19.19
CA VAL A 116 5.00 29.44 -20.58
C VAL A 116 6.44 29.06 -20.85
N LEU A 117 6.65 27.82 -21.28
CA LEU A 117 7.96 27.30 -21.66
C LEU A 117 8.01 27.20 -23.18
N ASP A 118 8.78 28.08 -23.81
CA ASP A 118 9.02 28.07 -25.25
C ASP A 118 10.39 27.46 -25.58
N ALA A 119 10.50 26.85 -26.74
CA ALA A 119 11.75 26.27 -27.25
C ALA A 119 11.73 26.18 -28.78
N VAL A 120 12.91 26.09 -29.37
CA VAL A 120 13.06 25.86 -30.82
C VAL A 120 12.45 24.51 -31.23
N ARG A 121 11.71 24.53 -32.35
CA ARG A 121 11.09 23.33 -32.95
C ARG A 121 12.05 22.15 -33.09
N SER A 122 13.27 22.37 -33.59
CA SER A 122 14.26 21.31 -33.80
C SER A 122 14.66 20.59 -32.53
N LEU A 123 14.73 21.30 -31.39
CA LEU A 123 15.02 20.70 -30.09
C LEU A 123 13.86 19.80 -29.65
N LEU A 124 12.64 20.30 -29.77
CA LEU A 124 11.44 19.55 -29.41
C LEU A 124 11.23 18.31 -30.29
N GLU A 125 11.52 18.40 -31.59
CA GLU A 125 11.50 17.26 -32.51
C GLU A 125 12.54 16.21 -32.13
N HIS A 126 13.76 16.62 -31.78
CA HIS A 126 14.79 15.70 -31.31
C HIS A 126 14.36 14.98 -30.02
N ARG A 127 13.73 15.70 -29.08
CA ARG A 127 13.19 15.11 -27.84
C ARG A 127 12.06 14.13 -28.13
N ALA A 128 11.17 14.45 -29.06
CA ALA A 128 10.10 13.54 -29.49
C ALA A 128 10.66 12.28 -30.16
N GLN A 129 11.70 12.40 -31.00
CA GLN A 129 12.36 11.27 -31.66
C GLN A 129 13.15 10.36 -30.71
N ALA A 130 13.60 10.89 -29.58
CA ALA A 130 14.31 10.12 -28.56
C ALA A 130 13.37 9.19 -27.74
N LEU A 131 12.05 9.37 -27.85
CA LEU A 131 11.07 8.53 -27.16
C LEU A 131 10.94 7.16 -27.83
N SER A 132 10.59 6.16 -27.03
CA SER A 132 10.14 4.88 -27.56
C SER A 132 8.81 5.07 -28.33
N GLN A 133 8.50 4.18 -29.28
CA GLN A 133 7.25 4.28 -30.04
C GLN A 133 6.01 4.21 -29.14
N GLU A 134 6.05 3.33 -28.13
CA GLU A 134 4.96 3.20 -27.15
C GLU A 134 4.77 4.48 -26.33
N ASP A 135 5.87 5.11 -25.91
CA ASP A 135 5.80 6.37 -25.15
C ASP A 135 5.40 7.54 -26.04
N ALA A 136 5.81 7.57 -27.31
CA ALA A 136 5.41 8.60 -28.27
C ALA A 136 3.90 8.57 -28.51
N ASP A 137 3.31 7.38 -28.71
CA ASP A 137 1.86 7.21 -28.88
C ASP A 137 1.12 7.60 -27.58
N LYS A 138 1.60 7.14 -26.42
CA LYS A 138 1.00 7.50 -25.13
C LYS A 138 1.11 8.98 -24.81
N SER A 139 2.19 9.64 -25.19
CA SER A 139 2.46 11.07 -24.94
C SER A 139 1.95 11.99 -26.05
N GLY A 140 1.44 11.44 -27.16
CA GLY A 140 0.92 12.22 -28.29
C GLY A 140 2.03 12.98 -29.02
N ASN A 141 3.25 12.46 -28.96
CA ASN A 141 4.45 12.96 -29.63
C ASN A 141 4.65 12.26 -30.99
N THR A 142 3.56 11.82 -31.61
CA THR A 142 3.56 11.40 -33.01
C THR A 142 3.77 12.61 -33.92
N ASP A 143 4.36 12.43 -35.09
CA ASP A 143 4.74 13.53 -36.00
C ASP A 143 3.56 14.47 -36.32
N ILE A 144 2.39 13.90 -36.59
CA ILE A 144 1.16 14.62 -36.92
C ILE A 144 0.64 15.40 -35.71
N GLU A 145 0.52 14.76 -34.55
CA GLU A 145 -0.02 15.40 -33.34
C GLU A 145 0.93 16.43 -32.75
N PHE A 146 2.23 16.15 -32.80
CA PHE A 146 3.28 17.09 -32.41
C PHE A 146 3.21 18.36 -33.25
N THR A 147 3.19 18.23 -34.58
CA THR A 147 3.10 19.38 -35.49
C THR A 147 1.83 20.20 -35.21
N ARG A 148 0.68 19.53 -35.06
CA ARG A 148 -0.59 20.19 -34.72
C ARG A 148 -0.50 20.98 -33.41
N ARG A 149 0.07 20.39 -32.36
CA ARG A 149 0.21 21.04 -31.04
C ARG A 149 1.19 22.18 -31.06
N TYR A 150 2.32 22.04 -31.78
CA TYR A 150 3.32 23.09 -31.90
C TYR A 150 2.76 24.31 -32.64
N ASP A 151 2.06 24.10 -33.76
CA ASP A 151 1.44 25.17 -34.53
C ASP A 151 0.34 25.89 -33.73
N LEU A 152 -0.47 25.12 -32.98
CA LEU A 152 -1.46 25.69 -32.07
C LEU A 152 -0.78 26.54 -30.99
N PHE A 153 0.22 25.99 -30.30
CA PHE A 153 0.97 26.69 -29.26
C PHE A 153 1.52 28.02 -29.78
N LYS A 154 2.25 28.00 -30.89
CA LYS A 154 2.84 29.21 -31.48
C LYS A 154 1.81 30.24 -31.92
N ARG A 155 0.61 29.82 -32.31
CA ARG A 155 -0.49 30.73 -32.65
C ARG A 155 -1.08 31.40 -31.41
N GLU A 156 -1.27 30.64 -30.34
CA GLU A 156 -1.89 31.11 -29.09
C GLU A 156 -0.92 31.93 -28.23
N THR A 157 0.39 31.67 -28.31
CA THR A 157 1.43 32.43 -27.58
C THR A 157 2.02 33.59 -28.38
N ASN A 158 1.63 33.79 -29.64
CA ASN A 158 2.15 34.87 -30.46
C ASN A 158 1.83 36.24 -29.84
N PRO A 159 2.83 37.10 -29.54
CA PRO A 159 2.61 38.44 -28.99
C PRO A 159 1.73 39.34 -29.89
N ALA A 160 1.70 39.09 -31.20
CA ALA A 160 0.83 39.81 -32.13
C ALA A 160 -0.64 39.38 -32.04
N ASN A 161 -0.92 38.21 -31.46
CA ASN A 161 -2.27 37.71 -31.28
C ASN A 161 -2.89 38.29 -29.99
N GLN A 162 -3.55 39.44 -30.14
CA GLN A 162 -4.24 40.12 -29.03
C GLN A 162 -5.38 39.28 -28.40
N SER A 163 -5.81 38.22 -29.08
CA SER A 163 -6.82 37.27 -28.61
C SER A 163 -6.24 35.91 -28.27
N GLY A 164 -4.91 35.81 -28.11
CA GLY A 164 -4.21 34.59 -27.72
C GLY A 164 -4.27 34.30 -26.21
N LEU A 165 -3.72 33.16 -25.81
CA LEU A 165 -3.81 32.66 -24.44
C LEU A 165 -3.04 33.51 -23.43
N VAL A 166 -1.85 33.96 -23.82
CA VAL A 166 -1.03 34.88 -23.00
C VAL A 166 -1.80 36.17 -22.75
N ALA A 167 -2.31 36.79 -23.82
CA ALA A 167 -3.08 38.02 -23.74
C ALA A 167 -4.36 37.87 -22.90
N TYR A 168 -5.01 36.70 -22.95
CA TYR A 168 -6.17 36.40 -22.10
C TYR A 168 -5.81 36.40 -20.61
N PHE A 169 -4.72 35.73 -20.20
CA PHE A 169 -4.32 35.70 -18.80
C PHE A 169 -3.83 37.06 -18.29
N GLU A 170 -3.04 37.78 -19.09
CA GLU A 170 -2.53 39.10 -18.70
C GLU A 170 -3.62 40.18 -18.64
N ARG A 171 -4.47 40.26 -19.67
CA ARG A 171 -5.46 41.33 -19.80
C ARG A 171 -6.79 41.00 -19.12
N ASP A 172 -7.34 39.83 -19.41
CA ASP A 172 -8.71 39.48 -18.99
C ASP A 172 -8.74 38.90 -17.57
N GLN A 173 -7.65 38.25 -17.11
CA GLN A 173 -7.54 37.68 -15.75
C GLN A 173 -6.56 38.43 -14.83
N ALA A 174 -5.84 39.44 -15.35
CA ALA A 174 -4.86 40.23 -14.60
C ALA A 174 -3.77 39.36 -13.91
N VAL A 175 -3.33 38.28 -14.57
CA VAL A 175 -2.27 37.38 -14.10
C VAL A 175 -1.00 37.66 -14.88
N GLU A 176 0.11 37.92 -14.18
CA GLU A 176 1.44 38.03 -14.80
C GLU A 176 1.83 36.68 -15.41
N VAL A 177 2.29 36.63 -16.66
CA VAL A 177 2.74 35.40 -17.31
C VAL A 177 4.27 35.37 -17.34
N LEU A 178 4.89 34.29 -16.84
CA LEU A 178 6.33 34.08 -16.96
C LEU A 178 6.62 33.29 -18.24
N GLU A 179 7.23 33.94 -19.23
CA GLU A 179 7.70 33.29 -20.46
C GLU A 179 9.20 32.97 -20.35
N LEU A 180 9.56 31.70 -20.61
CA LEU A 180 10.95 31.23 -20.62
C LEU A 180 11.27 30.59 -21.97
N GLU A 181 12.30 31.11 -22.64
CA GLU A 181 12.87 30.53 -23.86
C GLU A 181 14.01 29.56 -23.50
N LEU A 182 13.81 28.28 -23.78
CA LEU A 182 14.69 27.17 -23.43
C LEU A 182 15.19 26.46 -24.69
N ASP A 183 16.13 27.10 -25.38
CA ASP A 183 16.59 26.68 -26.71
C ASP A 183 17.65 25.56 -26.72
N SER A 184 18.06 25.09 -25.54
CA SER A 184 19.05 24.01 -25.41
C SER A 184 18.75 23.10 -24.21
N GLU A 185 19.16 21.83 -24.30
CA GLU A 185 19.00 20.85 -23.20
C GLU A 185 19.67 21.29 -21.90
N GLU A 186 20.78 22.01 -21.99
CA GLU A 186 21.50 22.52 -20.82
C GLU A 186 20.67 23.53 -20.03
N MET A 187 19.80 24.30 -20.69
CA MET A 187 18.94 25.27 -20.03
C MET A 187 17.88 24.60 -19.15
N TYR A 188 17.34 23.44 -19.57
CA TYR A 188 16.39 22.66 -18.76
C TYR A 188 17.01 22.08 -17.49
N THR A 189 18.32 21.82 -17.51
CA THR A 189 19.05 21.30 -16.34
C THR A 189 19.63 22.43 -15.48
N SER A 190 19.80 23.62 -16.05
CA SER A 190 20.41 24.75 -15.38
C SER A 190 19.46 25.40 -14.38
N LYS A 191 19.89 25.49 -13.12
CA LYS A 191 19.16 26.21 -12.08
C LYS A 191 18.91 27.67 -12.49
N LYS A 192 19.93 28.33 -13.04
CA LYS A 192 19.85 29.75 -13.39
C LYS A 192 18.80 30.06 -14.47
N HIS A 193 18.63 29.17 -15.43
CA HIS A 193 17.77 29.42 -16.61
C HIS A 193 16.37 28.83 -16.48
N PHE A 194 16.21 27.76 -15.70
CA PHE A 194 14.92 27.09 -15.54
C PHE A 194 14.36 27.22 -14.11
N VAL A 195 15.10 26.73 -13.11
CA VAL A 195 14.56 26.61 -11.74
C VAL A 195 14.44 27.97 -11.03
N ASP A 196 15.49 28.78 -11.05
CA ASP A 196 15.57 30.04 -10.30
C ASP A 196 14.55 31.08 -10.81
N PRO A 197 14.34 31.28 -12.14
CA PRO A 197 13.30 32.19 -12.64
C PRO A 197 11.90 31.77 -12.20
N ILE A 198 11.58 30.48 -12.31
CA ILE A 198 10.28 29.93 -11.88
C ILE A 198 10.12 30.10 -10.37
N ALA A 199 11.12 29.72 -9.57
CA ALA A 199 11.07 29.86 -8.12
C ALA A 199 10.86 31.31 -7.69
N LYS A 200 11.61 32.25 -8.28
CA LYS A 200 11.47 33.69 -8.00
C LYS A 200 10.07 34.19 -8.34
N TYR A 201 9.52 33.79 -9.48
CA TYR A 201 8.18 34.17 -9.90
C TYR A 201 7.10 33.57 -8.97
N MET A 202 7.23 32.32 -8.55
CA MET A 202 6.29 31.69 -7.60
C MET A 202 6.33 32.37 -6.22
N GLU A 203 7.52 32.73 -5.74
CA GLU A 203 7.73 33.32 -4.41
C GLU A 203 7.30 34.78 -4.27
N GLN A 204 7.07 35.50 -5.38
CA GLN A 204 6.54 36.88 -5.35
C GLN A 204 5.19 36.97 -4.60
N GLY A 205 4.41 35.86 -4.55
CA GLY A 205 3.12 35.78 -3.87
C GLY A 205 3.20 35.28 -2.42
N GLY A 206 4.41 35.06 -1.90
CA GLY A 206 4.67 34.36 -0.65
C GLY A 206 5.31 32.99 -0.88
N LYS A 207 5.79 32.37 0.21
CA LYS A 207 6.41 31.04 0.13
C LYS A 207 5.34 29.98 -0.19
N PRO A 208 5.52 29.15 -1.22
CA PRO A 208 4.61 28.04 -1.49
C PRO A 208 4.52 27.12 -0.26
N TYR A 209 3.30 26.71 0.09
CA TYR A 209 3.08 25.73 1.14
C TYR A 209 3.02 24.34 0.51
N ASN A 210 3.90 23.44 0.93
CA ASN A 210 3.89 22.07 0.43
C ASN A 210 2.87 21.25 1.23
N PHE A 211 1.78 20.83 0.57
CA PHE A 211 0.71 20.03 1.20
C PHE A 211 0.96 18.52 1.14
N HIS A 212 2.01 18.08 0.45
CA HIS A 212 2.41 16.67 0.45
C HIS A 212 3.38 16.37 1.59
N PRO A 213 3.27 15.17 2.20
CA PRO A 213 4.30 14.70 3.13
C PRO A 213 5.66 14.78 2.46
N THR A 214 6.64 15.30 3.19
CA THR A 214 8.00 15.38 2.64
C THR A 214 8.52 13.97 2.34
N PRO A 215 9.43 13.80 1.37
CA PRO A 215 10.05 12.50 1.12
C PRO A 215 10.62 11.87 2.39
N ASP A 216 11.18 12.70 3.28
CA ASP A 216 11.69 12.29 4.58
C ASP A 216 10.58 11.76 5.52
N GLU A 217 9.40 12.40 5.54
CA GLU A 217 8.23 11.93 6.30
C GLU A 217 7.69 10.61 5.75
N VAL A 218 7.63 10.46 4.42
CA VAL A 218 7.22 9.22 3.77
C VAL A 218 8.20 8.08 4.10
N ASP A 219 9.49 8.36 4.05
CA ASP A 219 10.53 7.37 4.33
C ASP A 219 10.60 7.02 5.82
N ALA A 220 10.36 8.00 6.71
CA ALA A 220 10.23 7.75 8.14
C ALA A 220 9.01 6.86 8.44
N ALA A 221 7.85 7.14 7.84
CA ALA A 221 6.64 6.34 8.01
C ALA A 221 6.81 4.90 7.48
N LYS A 222 7.50 4.72 6.35
CA LYS A 222 7.83 3.39 5.83
C LYS A 222 8.75 2.62 6.76
N LYS A 223 9.82 3.26 7.26
CA LYS A 223 10.74 2.63 8.22
C LYS A 223 10.04 2.24 9.51
N GLU A 224 9.11 3.06 9.99
CA GLU A 224 8.32 2.76 11.18
C GLU A 224 7.40 1.55 10.95
N LEU A 225 6.74 1.49 9.80
CA LEU A 225 5.90 0.34 9.42
C LEU A 225 6.73 -0.95 9.29
N ASP A 226 7.88 -0.88 8.62
CA ASP A 226 8.78 -2.03 8.46
C ASP A 226 9.32 -2.52 9.82
N ALA A 227 9.64 -1.60 10.73
CA ALA A 227 10.06 -1.94 12.09
C ALA A 227 8.93 -2.58 12.91
N GLN A 228 7.69 -2.11 12.76
CA GLN A 228 6.52 -2.73 13.41
C GLN A 228 6.30 -4.15 12.91
N LEU A 229 6.36 -4.37 11.59
CA LEU A 229 6.22 -5.70 10.99
C LEU A 229 7.35 -6.65 11.41
N ALA A 230 8.60 -6.16 11.46
CA ALA A 230 9.73 -6.95 11.94
C ALA A 230 9.58 -7.34 13.42
N ALA A 231 9.15 -6.41 14.27
CA ALA A 231 8.91 -6.68 15.69
C ALA A 231 7.76 -7.68 15.91
N GLU A 232 6.68 -7.59 15.11
CA GLU A 232 5.58 -8.55 15.15
C GLU A 232 6.04 -9.95 14.73
N ALA A 233 6.80 -10.06 13.64
CA ALA A 233 7.35 -11.32 13.16
C ALA A 233 8.32 -11.97 14.17
N GLU A 234 9.19 -11.18 14.82
CA GLU A 234 10.08 -11.67 15.88
C GLU A 234 9.28 -12.15 17.10
N ALA A 235 8.26 -11.40 17.51
CA ALA A 235 7.38 -11.77 18.62
C ALA A 235 6.56 -13.04 18.31
N GLU A 236 6.19 -13.28 17.05
CA GLU A 236 5.53 -14.51 16.63
C GLU A 236 6.49 -15.71 16.61
N LEU A 237 7.70 -15.54 16.06
CA LEU A 237 8.74 -16.57 16.08
C LEU A 237 9.08 -16.99 17.52
N LYS A 238 9.21 -16.02 18.42
CA LYS A 238 9.46 -16.28 19.84
C LYS A 238 8.31 -17.05 20.49
N ARG A 239 7.05 -16.65 20.24
CA ARG A 239 5.87 -17.38 20.74
C ARG A 239 5.82 -18.82 20.22
N GLN A 240 6.18 -19.05 18.94
CA GLN A 240 6.26 -20.39 18.38
C GLN A 240 7.38 -21.23 19.00
N ALA A 241 8.55 -20.64 19.24
CA ALA A 241 9.67 -21.31 19.90
C ALA A 241 9.33 -21.70 21.35
N ASP A 242 8.77 -20.77 22.14
CA ASP A 242 8.35 -21.02 23.52
C ASP A 242 7.26 -22.12 23.59
N ALA A 243 6.35 -22.15 22.61
CA ALA A 243 5.32 -23.19 22.52
C ALA A 243 5.91 -24.57 22.17
N MET A 244 6.88 -24.62 21.25
CA MET A 244 7.58 -25.86 20.90
C MET A 244 8.43 -26.39 22.06
N GLU A 245 9.14 -25.52 22.78
CA GLU A 245 9.93 -25.92 23.95
C GLU A 245 9.04 -26.49 25.06
N LYS A 246 7.89 -25.84 25.33
CA LYS A 246 6.91 -26.33 26.30
C LYS A 246 6.35 -27.70 25.91
N ASP A 247 5.98 -27.90 24.64
CA ASP A 247 5.49 -29.20 24.15
C ASP A 247 6.55 -30.31 24.26
N LEU A 248 7.82 -29.99 24.00
CA LEU A 248 8.93 -30.91 24.20
C LEU A 248 9.12 -31.28 25.67
N MET A 249 9.08 -30.31 26.59
CA MET A 249 9.14 -30.57 28.03
C MET A 249 7.95 -31.43 28.51
N ASP A 250 6.74 -31.11 28.06
CA ASP A 250 5.53 -31.87 28.42
C ASP A 250 5.62 -33.31 27.91
N LYS A 251 6.10 -33.52 26.67
CA LYS A 251 6.35 -34.88 26.12
C LYS A 251 7.42 -35.63 26.90
N GLN A 252 8.53 -34.98 27.25
CA GLN A 252 9.61 -35.62 27.99
C GLN A 252 9.16 -36.01 29.41
N SER A 253 8.39 -35.16 30.09
CA SER A 253 7.85 -35.46 31.42
C SER A 253 6.89 -36.66 31.40
N ARG A 254 6.00 -36.72 30.40
CA ARG A 254 5.09 -37.86 30.19
C ARG A 254 5.87 -39.15 29.91
N ALA A 255 6.85 -39.12 29.01
CA ALA A 255 7.68 -40.28 28.69
C ALA A 255 8.46 -40.79 29.92
N MET A 256 8.99 -39.89 30.74
CA MET A 256 9.68 -40.26 31.99
C MET A 256 8.72 -40.88 33.01
N SER A 257 7.51 -40.34 33.15
CA SER A 257 6.48 -40.92 34.04
C SER A 257 6.01 -42.30 33.57
N GLU A 258 5.79 -42.48 32.26
CA GLU A 258 5.44 -43.77 31.68
C GLU A 258 6.55 -44.79 31.84
N LYS A 259 7.81 -44.39 31.61
CA LYS A 259 8.98 -45.27 31.82
C LYS A 259 9.08 -45.72 33.27
N ALA A 260 8.94 -44.80 34.23
CA ALA A 260 8.97 -45.13 35.65
C ALA A 260 7.82 -46.09 36.03
N ARG A 261 6.63 -45.89 35.46
CA ARG A 261 5.49 -46.80 35.67
C ARG A 261 5.76 -48.20 35.10
N LEU A 262 6.34 -48.30 33.91
CA LEU A 262 6.70 -49.58 33.29
C LEU A 262 7.79 -50.31 34.07
N GLU A 263 8.78 -49.60 34.62
CA GLU A 263 9.82 -50.20 35.48
C GLU A 263 9.23 -50.83 36.75
N ILE A 264 8.22 -50.19 37.36
CA ILE A 264 7.50 -50.75 38.51
C ILE A 264 6.81 -52.07 38.12
N ILE A 265 6.06 -52.06 37.02
CA ILE A 265 5.33 -53.25 36.53
C ILE A 265 6.31 -54.39 36.20
N GLN A 266 7.41 -54.11 35.51
CA GLN A 266 8.41 -55.13 35.18
C GLN A 266 9.01 -55.78 36.43
N ARG A 267 9.29 -54.98 37.47
CA ARG A 267 9.79 -55.52 38.74
C ARG A 267 8.76 -56.43 39.41
N GLU A 268 7.50 -56.01 39.45
CA GLU A 268 6.41 -56.84 39.99
C GLU A 268 6.23 -58.15 39.20
N GLU A 269 6.29 -58.09 37.87
CA GLU A 269 6.23 -59.27 37.01
C GLU A 269 7.39 -60.24 37.26
N MET A 270 8.61 -59.71 37.43
CA MET A 270 9.79 -60.50 37.77
C MET A 270 9.63 -61.18 39.13
N ASP A 271 9.14 -60.47 40.15
CA ASP A 271 8.92 -61.01 41.49
C ASP A 271 7.86 -62.14 41.47
N ILE A 272 6.79 -61.96 40.69
CA ILE A 272 5.75 -62.99 40.50
C ILE A 272 6.34 -64.22 39.79
N LEU A 273 7.13 -64.02 38.73
CA LEU A 273 7.75 -65.09 37.98
C LEU A 273 8.73 -65.88 38.86
N GLU A 274 9.54 -65.18 39.65
CA GLU A 274 10.45 -65.81 40.61
C GLU A 274 9.65 -66.64 41.62
N ALA A 275 8.59 -66.08 42.21
CA ALA A 275 7.73 -66.80 43.16
C ALA A 275 7.11 -68.06 42.54
N ARG A 276 6.63 -68.00 41.30
CA ARG A 276 6.11 -69.17 40.55
C ARG A 276 7.18 -70.20 40.24
N SER A 277 8.43 -69.78 40.08
CA SER A 277 9.56 -70.70 39.85
C SER A 277 10.05 -71.41 41.12
N LYS A 278 9.69 -70.92 42.32
CA LYS A 278 10.17 -71.49 43.60
C LYS A 278 9.81 -72.96 43.79
N PRO A 279 8.56 -73.44 43.54
CA PRO A 279 8.22 -74.86 43.70
C PRO A 279 8.99 -75.76 42.72
N LEU A 280 9.14 -75.32 41.47
CA LEU A 280 9.93 -76.05 40.47
C LEU A 280 11.41 -76.09 40.84
N ARG A 281 12.00 -74.97 41.26
CA ARG A 281 13.39 -74.90 41.69
C ARG A 281 13.62 -75.75 42.94
N ALA A 282 12.69 -75.74 43.91
CA ALA A 282 12.74 -76.60 45.09
C ALA A 282 12.68 -78.09 44.70
N TYR A 283 11.75 -78.48 43.84
CA TYR A 283 11.66 -79.84 43.32
C TYR A 283 12.94 -80.29 42.60
N LEU A 284 13.50 -79.43 41.73
CA LEU A 284 14.76 -79.73 41.04
C LEU A 284 15.91 -79.87 42.04
N MET A 285 16.03 -78.96 43.01
CA MET A 285 17.07 -78.99 44.05
C MET A 285 16.98 -80.22 44.96
N GLU A 286 15.77 -80.70 45.27
CA GLU A 286 15.54 -81.83 46.16
C GLU A 286 15.64 -83.18 45.43
N THR A 287 15.11 -83.27 44.22
CA THR A 287 14.93 -84.56 43.53
C THR A 287 15.99 -84.80 42.45
N VAL A 288 16.29 -83.78 41.63
CA VAL A 288 17.10 -83.97 40.41
C VAL A 288 18.58 -83.64 40.64
N ILE A 289 18.86 -82.54 41.34
CA ILE A 289 20.22 -82.05 41.55
C ILE A 289 21.09 -83.02 42.38
N PRO A 290 20.61 -83.68 43.45
CA PRO A 290 21.46 -84.60 44.23
C PRO A 290 21.90 -85.81 43.40
N VAL A 291 20.98 -86.40 42.63
CA VAL A 291 21.26 -87.56 41.76
C VAL A 291 22.18 -87.17 40.60
N LEU A 292 21.96 -86.00 40.00
CA LEU A 292 22.81 -85.46 38.95
C LEU A 292 24.22 -85.15 39.47
N THR A 293 24.33 -84.56 40.66
CA THR A 293 25.62 -84.24 41.28
C THR A 293 26.39 -85.51 41.64
N GLU A 294 25.71 -86.53 42.17
CA GLU A 294 26.30 -87.85 42.45
C GLU A 294 26.80 -88.52 41.16
N GLY A 295 26.00 -88.49 40.09
CA GLY A 295 26.41 -89.02 38.79
C GLY A 295 27.59 -88.27 38.18
N MET A 296 27.58 -86.94 38.26
CA MET A 296 28.71 -86.11 37.80
C MET A 296 29.98 -86.41 38.60
N LEU A 297 29.88 -86.59 39.93
CA LEU A 297 31.01 -87.00 40.76
C LEU A 297 31.53 -88.39 40.37
N GLU A 298 30.65 -89.31 39.99
CA GLU A 298 31.03 -90.66 39.58
C GLU A 298 31.72 -90.70 38.21
N VAL A 299 31.26 -89.88 37.26
CA VAL A 299 31.92 -89.66 35.98
C VAL A 299 33.34 -89.13 36.19
N VAL A 300 33.51 -88.15 37.10
CA VAL A 300 34.82 -87.58 37.43
C VAL A 300 35.77 -88.61 38.05
N LYS A 301 35.25 -89.59 38.81
CA LYS A 301 36.07 -90.67 39.40
C LYS A 301 36.47 -91.74 38.39
N VAL A 302 35.53 -92.19 37.56
CA VAL A 302 35.74 -93.32 36.64
C VAL A 302 36.49 -92.90 35.38
N GLN A 303 36.40 -91.62 35.01
CA GLN A 303 36.96 -91.06 33.77
C GLN A 303 36.72 -91.98 32.55
N PRO A 304 35.44 -92.26 32.23
CA PRO A 304 35.09 -93.04 31.05
C PRO A 304 35.46 -92.27 29.76
N ASP A 305 35.69 -93.01 28.68
CA ASP A 305 36.04 -92.42 27.38
C ASP A 305 34.91 -91.51 26.82
N ASP A 306 33.65 -91.80 27.15
CA ASP A 306 32.50 -90.91 26.91
C ASP A 306 31.79 -90.53 28.23
N PRO A 307 32.04 -89.33 28.77
CA PRO A 307 31.45 -88.89 30.03
C PRO A 307 29.95 -88.54 29.94
N ILE A 308 29.45 -88.22 28.75
CA ILE A 308 28.04 -87.82 28.57
C ILE A 308 27.16 -89.08 28.53
N ASP A 309 27.53 -90.06 27.70
CA ASP A 309 26.79 -91.32 27.59
C ASP A 309 26.85 -92.10 28.91
N TYR A 310 28.02 -92.11 29.58
CA TYR A 310 28.16 -92.75 30.90
C TYR A 310 27.27 -92.10 31.97
N LEU A 311 27.17 -90.76 31.98
CA LEU A 311 26.28 -90.05 32.90
C LEU A 311 24.81 -90.34 32.60
N ALA A 312 24.42 -90.37 31.33
CA ALA A 312 23.06 -90.71 30.92
C ALA A 312 22.68 -92.12 31.39
N ASP A 313 23.54 -93.12 31.14
CA ASP A 313 23.36 -94.50 31.62
C ASP A 313 23.26 -94.58 33.15
N PHE A 314 24.11 -93.83 33.87
CA PHE A 314 24.08 -93.76 35.33
C PHE A 314 22.73 -93.20 35.84
N LEU A 315 22.26 -92.12 35.24
CA LEU A 315 20.97 -91.49 35.58
C LEU A 315 19.79 -92.40 35.22
N PHE A 316 19.82 -93.08 34.08
CA PHE A 316 18.79 -94.06 33.71
C PHE A 316 18.71 -95.22 34.69
N ARG A 317 19.86 -95.76 35.12
CA ARG A 317 19.91 -96.83 36.14
C ARG A 317 19.36 -96.36 37.48
N LYS A 318 19.79 -95.19 37.97
CA LYS A 318 19.29 -94.60 39.23
C LYS A 318 17.79 -94.26 39.17
N GLY A 319 17.29 -93.80 38.02
CA GLY A 319 15.87 -93.47 37.80
C GLY A 319 14.96 -94.70 37.84
N GLN A 320 15.42 -95.86 37.35
CA GLN A 320 14.67 -97.13 37.43
C GLN A 320 14.50 -97.63 38.87
N HIS A 321 15.40 -97.27 39.78
CA HIS A 321 15.32 -97.60 41.21
C HIS A 321 14.44 -96.65 42.03
N TYR A 322 14.03 -95.51 41.48
CA TYR A 322 13.28 -94.46 42.19
C TYR A 322 11.75 -94.53 41.99
N VAL A 323 11.25 -95.45 41.15
CA VAL A 323 9.81 -95.68 40.95
C VAL A 323 9.36 -96.78 41.91
N GLY A 324 9.00 -96.38 43.13
CA GLY A 324 8.41 -97.21 44.18
C GLY A 324 7.67 -96.35 45.18
#